data_AF-A0A1X0JDQ6-F1
#
_entry.id   AF-A0A1X0JDQ6-F1
#
_cell.length_a   1.000
_cell.length_b   1.000
_cell.length_c   1.000
_cell.angle_alpha   90.00
_cell.angle_beta   90.00
_cell.angle_gamma   90.00
#
_symmetry.space_group_name_H-M   'P 1'
#
loop_
_entity.id
_entity.type
_entity.pdbx_description
1 polymer ?
#
loop_
_entity_poly.entity_id
_entity_poly.type
_entity_poly.pdbx_seq_one_letter_code
_entity_poly.pdbx_strand_id
1 'polypeptide(L)'
;MSDTPDPGYSDSGVPTFESVREKIETRSGTAAGSAELDAESDEGRRREEQFEARERAAAERLAEIRQSMREEASPQQPDGQSPAHG
;
A
#
# COMPACT_ATOMS: atom_id res chain seq x y z
N MET A 1 44.60 -25.48 24.75
CA MET A 1 43.37 -24.93 24.13
C MET A 1 43.85 -23.84 23.20
N SER A 2 43.83 -24.07 21.89
CA SER A 2 44.19 -23.05 20.92
C SER A 2 43.01 -22.10 20.80
N ASP A 3 43.19 -20.89 21.33
CA ASP A 3 42.31 -19.75 21.10
C ASP A 3 42.59 -19.27 19.67
N THR A 4 41.95 -19.93 18.70
CA THR A 4 41.93 -19.40 17.33
C THR A 4 40.83 -18.33 17.34
N PRO A 5 41.18 -17.04 17.13
CA PRO A 5 40.18 -15.99 17.14
C PRO A 5 39.10 -16.31 16.11
N ASP A 6 37.85 -16.13 16.50
CA ASP A 6 36.72 -16.20 15.57
C ASP A 6 37.02 -15.23 14.42
N PRO A 7 37.05 -15.66 13.14
CA PRO A 7 37.34 -14.75 12.02
C PRO A 7 36.39 -13.54 11.97
N GLY A 8 35.24 -13.61 12.65
CA GLY A 8 34.29 -12.51 12.80
C GLY A 8 34.64 -11.48 13.89
N TYR A 9 35.54 -11.77 14.82
CA TYR A 9 35.83 -10.92 15.98
C TYR A 9 37.33 -10.83 16.28
N SER A 10 37.80 -9.66 16.74
CA SER A 10 39.16 -9.51 17.27
C SER A 10 39.33 -10.25 18.60
N ASP A 11 40.58 -10.43 19.02
CA ASP A 11 40.92 -11.01 20.33
C ASP A 11 40.31 -10.25 21.53
N SER A 12 39.99 -8.96 21.34
CA SER A 12 39.29 -8.11 22.31
C SER A 12 37.75 -8.23 22.24
N GLY A 13 37.23 -9.11 21.39
CA GLY A 13 35.79 -9.34 21.19
C GLY A 13 35.09 -8.30 20.33
N VAL A 14 35.83 -7.47 19.58
CA VAL A 14 35.24 -6.44 18.70
C VAL A 14 34.99 -7.03 17.31
N PRO A 15 33.80 -6.88 16.71
CA PRO A 15 33.54 -7.36 15.35
C PRO A 15 34.55 -6.80 14.35
N THR A 16 35.04 -7.64 13.44
CA THR A 16 35.88 -7.18 12.34
C THR A 16 35.05 -6.40 11.33
N PHE A 17 35.67 -5.48 10.58
CA PHE A 17 34.98 -4.73 9.53
C PHE A 17 34.31 -5.67 8.51
N GLU A 18 34.99 -6.75 8.12
CA GLU A 18 34.46 -7.70 7.14
C GLU A 18 33.22 -8.43 7.66
N SER A 19 33.21 -8.83 8.93
CA SER A 19 32.03 -9.48 9.54
C SER A 19 30.80 -8.56 9.58
N VAL A 20 31.01 -7.25 9.80
CA VAL A 20 29.94 -6.26 9.81
C VAL A 20 29.44 -6.00 8.39
N ARG A 21 30.34 -5.90 7.41
CA ARG A 21 29.99 -5.77 6.00
C ARG A 21 29.15 -6.96 5.53
N GLU A 22 29.63 -8.18 5.72
CA GLU A 22 28.93 -9.41 5.31
C GLU A 22 27.55 -9.50 5.97
N LYS A 23 27.44 -9.14 7.25
CA LYS A 23 26.15 -9.11 7.97
C LYS A 23 25.18 -8.08 7.41
N ILE A 24 25.66 -6.90 7.01
CA ILE A 24 24.84 -5.87 6.37
C ILE A 24 24.37 -6.34 5.00
N GLU A 25 25.26 -6.90 4.19
CA GLU A 25 24.95 -7.41 2.86
C GLU A 25 23.93 -8.56 2.92
N THR A 26 24.13 -9.52 3.82
CA THR A 26 23.20 -10.63 4.07
C THR A 26 21.81 -10.13 4.48
N ARG A 27 21.74 -9.17 5.42
CA ARG A 27 20.47 -8.58 5.85
C ARG A 27 19.81 -7.79 4.72
N SER A 28 20.58 -7.04 3.95
CA SER A 28 20.07 -6.24 2.83
C SER A 28 19.52 -7.13 1.72
N GLY A 29 20.22 -8.23 1.37
CA GLY A 29 19.73 -9.21 0.41
C GLY A 29 18.47 -9.93 0.88
N THR A 30 18.40 -10.28 2.17
CA THR A 30 17.18 -10.89 2.77
C THR A 30 16.01 -9.91 2.76
N ALA A 31 16.25 -8.64 3.10
CA ALA A 31 15.22 -7.62 3.13
C ALA A 31 14.61 -7.40 1.74
N ALA A 32 15.44 -7.38 0.69
CA ALA A 32 14.98 -7.22 -0.69
C ALA A 32 13.98 -8.31 -1.11
N GLY A 33 14.22 -9.58 -0.76
CA GLY A 33 13.29 -10.67 -1.06
C GLY A 33 12.12 -10.81 -0.08
N SER A 34 12.27 -10.35 1.17
CA SER A 34 11.22 -10.50 2.19
C SER A 34 9.96 -9.71 1.90
N ALA A 35 10.08 -8.53 1.29
CA ALA A 35 8.92 -7.69 0.97
C ALA A 35 8.01 -8.36 -0.07
N GLU A 36 8.57 -9.04 -1.05
CA GLU A 36 7.82 -9.81 -2.05
C GLU A 36 7.10 -11.00 -1.40
N LEU A 37 7.80 -11.76 -0.55
CA LEU A 37 7.21 -12.88 0.20
C LEU A 37 6.11 -12.42 1.18
N ASP A 38 6.29 -11.28 1.84
CA ASP A 38 5.30 -10.70 2.75
C ASP A 38 4.07 -10.21 1.98
N ALA A 39 4.25 -9.64 0.78
CA ALA A 39 3.15 -9.23 -0.10
C ALA A 39 2.38 -10.45 -0.65
N GLU A 40 3.09 -11.52 -1.01
CA GLU A 40 2.52 -12.79 -1.46
C GLU A 40 2.01 -13.69 -0.32
N SER A 41 2.15 -13.27 0.94
CA SER A 41 1.57 -13.98 2.08
C SER A 41 0.04 -13.88 2.08
N ASP A 42 -0.63 -14.76 2.84
CA ASP A 42 -2.09 -14.67 3.04
C ASP A 42 -2.50 -13.33 3.67
N GLU A 43 -1.68 -12.82 4.61
CA GLU A 43 -1.94 -11.53 5.24
C GLU A 43 -1.69 -10.37 4.27
N GLY A 44 -0.65 -10.45 3.44
CA GLY A 44 -0.35 -9.49 2.38
C GLY A 44 -1.50 -9.34 1.40
N ARG A 45 -1.98 -10.46 0.84
CA ARG A 45 -3.17 -10.49 -0.02
C ARG A 45 -4.41 -9.89 0.64
N ARG A 46 -4.67 -10.25 1.90
CA ARG A 46 -5.84 -9.75 2.63
C ARG A 46 -5.78 -8.24 2.89
N ARG A 47 -4.58 -7.67 3.09
CA ARG A 47 -4.42 -6.21 3.24
C ARG A 47 -4.65 -5.50 1.91
N GLU A 48 -4.14 -6.06 0.82
CA GLU A 48 -4.38 -5.54 -0.54
C GLU A 48 -5.87 -5.54 -0.88
N GLU A 49 -6.57 -6.66 -0.68
CA GLU A 49 -8.02 -6.77 -0.91
C GLU A 49 -8.82 -5.72 -0.11
N GLN A 50 -8.43 -5.46 1.14
CA GLN A 50 -9.06 -4.42 1.95
C GLN A 50 -8.79 -3.01 1.42
N PHE A 51 -7.59 -2.77 0.89
CA PHE A 51 -7.23 -1.50 0.27
C PHE A 51 -8.04 -1.28 -1.01
N GLU A 52 -8.06 -2.26 -1.91
CA GLU A 52 -8.87 -2.22 -3.14
C GLU A 52 -10.36 -2.02 -2.87
N ALA A 53 -10.90 -2.71 -1.84
CA ALA A 53 -12.30 -2.55 -1.45
C ALA A 53 -12.60 -1.11 -0.99
N ARG A 54 -11.69 -0.49 -0.24
CA ARG A 54 -11.83 0.92 0.19
C ARG A 54 -11.74 1.88 -0.98
N GLU A 55 -10.80 1.66 -1.90
CA GLU A 55 -10.65 2.49 -3.09
C GLU A 55 -11.91 2.42 -3.98
N ARG A 56 -12.46 1.21 -4.18
CA ARG A 56 -13.70 1.03 -4.93
C ARG A 56 -14.88 1.75 -4.27
N ALA A 57 -15.06 1.57 -2.96
CA ALA A 57 -16.12 2.24 -2.22
C ALA A 57 -15.99 3.78 -2.28
N ALA A 58 -14.76 4.30 -2.18
CA ALA A 58 -14.50 5.72 -2.33
C ALA A 58 -14.85 6.22 -3.75
N ALA A 59 -14.45 5.47 -4.78
CA ALA A 59 -14.75 5.80 -6.18
C ALA A 59 -16.26 5.81 -6.47
N GLU A 60 -16.99 4.80 -5.98
CA GLU A 60 -18.46 4.72 -6.06
C GLU A 60 -19.11 5.93 -5.40
N ARG A 61 -18.68 6.26 -4.16
CA ARG A 61 -19.22 7.42 -3.44
C ARG A 61 -18.97 8.74 -4.18
N LEU A 62 -17.80 8.91 -4.78
CA LEU A 62 -17.49 10.08 -5.60
C LEU A 62 -18.33 10.12 -6.89
N ALA A 63 -18.68 8.98 -7.47
CA ALA A 63 -19.58 8.91 -8.62
C ALA A 63 -20.99 9.37 -8.25
N GLU A 64 -21.53 8.90 -7.11
CA GLU A 64 -22.82 9.33 -6.58
C GLU A 64 -22.87 10.85 -6.37
N ILE A 65 -21.88 11.41 -5.67
CA ILE A 65 -21.81 12.86 -5.42
C ILE A 65 -21.83 13.66 -6.73
N ARG A 66 -21.06 13.23 -7.73
CA ARG A 66 -21.04 13.89 -9.05
C ARG A 66 -22.37 13.78 -9.77
N GLN A 67 -23.11 12.68 -9.60
CA GLN A 67 -24.44 12.53 -10.17
C GLN A 67 -25.43 13.47 -9.48
N SER A 68 -25.49 13.48 -8.14
CA SER A 68 -26.38 14.38 -7.39
C SER A 68 -26.13 15.86 -7.75
N MET A 69 -24.86 16.27 -7.85
CA MET A 69 -24.50 17.64 -8.28
C MET A 69 -24.99 17.97 -9.70
N ARG A 70 -25.03 17.00 -10.62
CA ARG A 70 -25.56 17.21 -11.98
C ARG A 70 -27.09 17.24 -12.02
N GLU A 71 -27.74 16.45 -11.19
CA GLU A 71 -29.20 16.44 -11.05
C GLU A 71 -29.70 17.75 -10.43
N GLU A 72 -29.04 18.24 -9.38
CA GLU A 72 -29.32 19.55 -8.77
C GLU A 72 -29.11 20.72 -9.75
N ALA A 73 -28.08 20.63 -10.61
CA ALA A 73 -27.76 21.66 -11.60
C ALA A 73 -28.63 21.62 -12.87
N SER A 74 -29.41 20.55 -13.08
CA SER A 74 -30.30 20.44 -14.23
C SER A 74 -31.55 21.30 -13.96
N PRO A 75 -31.80 22.37 -14.73
CA PRO A 75 -32.97 23.20 -14.51
C PRO A 75 -34.22 22.35 -14.71
N GLN A 76 -35.03 22.23 -13.65
CA GLN A 76 -36.37 21.66 -13.71
C GLN A 76 -37.11 22.37 -14.86
N GLN A 77 -37.34 21.65 -15.96
CA GLN A 77 -38.24 22.15 -17.00
C GLN A 77 -39.59 22.36 -16.32
N PRO A 78 -40.14 23.59 -16.30
CA PRO A 78 -41.38 23.84 -15.61
C PRO A 78 -42.48 23.03 -16.30
N ASP A 79 -43.12 22.17 -15.51
CA ASP A 79 -44.28 21.39 -15.90
C ASP A 79 -45.35 22.31 -16.49
N GLY A 80 -45.78 21.97 -17.71
CA GLY A 80 -47.10 22.26 -18.25
C GLY A 80 -47.64 23.69 -18.11
N GLN A 81 -47.39 24.54 -19.10
CA GLN A 81 -48.30 25.63 -19.41
C GLN A 81 -48.84 25.48 -20.82
N SER A 82 -49.92 24.70 -20.96
CA SER A 82 -50.92 25.00 -21.98
C SER A 82 -51.79 26.15 -21.47
N PRO A 83 -52.07 27.17 -22.28
CA PRO A 83 -53.37 27.78 -22.29
C PRO A 83 -54.11 27.32 -23.54
N ALA A 84 -55.24 26.66 -23.29
CA ALA A 84 -56.31 26.55 -24.27
C ALA A 84 -56.99 27.92 -24.44
N HIS A 85 -57.67 28.06 -25.59
CA HIS A 85 -58.72 29.04 -25.93
C HIS A 85 -58.31 30.44 -26.38
N GLY A 86 -58.87 30.84 -27.53
CA GLY A 86 -59.06 32.23 -27.96
C GLY A 86 -58.93 32.41 -29.45
#